data_AF-A0A8J3ELM5-F1
#
_entry.id   AF-A0A8J3ELM5-F1
#
_cell.length_a   1.000
_cell.length_b   1.000
_cell.length_c   1.000
_cell.angle_alpha   90.00
_cell.angle_beta   90.00
_cell.angle_gamma   90.00
#
_symmetry.space_group_name_H-M   'P 1'
#
loop_
_entity.id
_entity.type
_entity.pdbx_description
1 polymer ?
#
loop_
_entity_poly.entity_id
_entity_poly.type
_entity_poly.pdbx_seq_one_letter_code
_entity_poly.pdbx_strand_id
1 'polypeptide(L)'
;MSDQSIVTLRKYFRGLLAGVAWLMLICVIIQVLLAGIALFVQIGKWDYHESFIHYFTLVPLLMLFLSLLAKVPKGIKWHCLGLFLMIMLQYITVSLSDAAPYLTALHPVLALVLFWESLVIAQGATKLLKSPVNKR
;
A
#
# COMPACT_ATOMS: atom_id res chain seq x y z
N MET A 1 -5.88 -24.70 -21.46
CA MET A 1 -6.76 -24.25 -20.34
C MET A 1 -8.06 -23.74 -20.95
N SER A 2 -9.23 -24.11 -20.39
CA SER A 2 -10.53 -23.63 -20.90
C SER A 2 -10.75 -22.14 -20.58
N ASP A 3 -11.55 -21.44 -21.38
CA ASP A 3 -11.94 -20.04 -21.11
C ASP A 3 -12.47 -19.84 -19.69
N GLN A 4 -13.24 -20.81 -19.19
CA GLN A 4 -13.80 -20.81 -17.83
C GLN A 4 -12.70 -20.78 -16.77
N SER A 5 -11.63 -21.57 -16.94
CA SER A 5 -10.52 -21.65 -15.99
C SER A 5 -9.74 -20.34 -15.90
N ILE A 6 -9.53 -19.64 -17.03
CA ILE A 6 -8.86 -18.33 -17.07
C ILE A 6 -9.69 -17.27 -16.34
N VAL A 7 -11.01 -17.26 -16.55
CA VAL A 7 -11.91 -16.32 -15.88
C VAL A 7 -11.91 -16.55 -14.37
N THR A 8 -12.01 -17.80 -13.93
CA THR A 8 -11.96 -18.17 -12.51
C THR A 8 -10.63 -17.78 -11.88
N LEU A 9 -9.50 -18.06 -12.52
CA LEU A 9 -8.17 -17.69 -12.04
C LEU A 9 -8.02 -16.17 -11.86
N ARG A 10 -8.50 -15.36 -12.82
CA ARG A 10 -8.48 -13.90 -12.72
C ARG A 10 -9.33 -13.39 -11.55
N LYS A 11 -10.49 -14.03 -11.26
CA LYS A 11 -11.31 -13.69 -10.09
C LYS A 11 -10.57 -13.96 -8.78
N TYR A 12 -9.85 -15.08 -8.69
CA TYR A 12 -9.00 -15.38 -7.52
C TYR A 12 -7.93 -14.30 -7.33
N PHE A 13 -7.20 -13.92 -8.38
CA PHE A 13 -6.20 -12.85 -8.27
C PHE A 13 -6.79 -11.48 -7.90
N ARG A 14 -7.99 -11.14 -8.39
CA ARG A 14 -8.70 -9.93 -7.94
C ARG A 14 -9.06 -10.00 -6.46
N GLY A 15 -9.52 -11.16 -5.98
CA GLY A 15 -9.81 -11.40 -4.57
C GLY A 15 -8.57 -11.24 -3.70
N LEU A 16 -7.46 -11.87 -4.09
CA LEU A 16 -6.19 -11.77 -3.39
C LEU A 16 -5.67 -10.33 -3.36
N LEU A 17 -5.71 -9.62 -4.49
CA LEU A 17 -5.36 -8.20 -4.55
C LEU A 17 -6.20 -7.36 -3.59
N ALA A 18 -7.53 -7.57 -3.55
CA ALA A 18 -8.41 -6.85 -2.64
C ALA A 18 -8.08 -7.13 -1.17
N GLY A 19 -7.86 -8.40 -0.80
CA GLY A 19 -7.47 -8.77 0.56
C GLY A 19 -6.14 -8.15 0.98
N VAL A 20 -5.11 -8.25 0.13
CA VAL A 20 -3.79 -7.66 0.40
C VAL A 20 -3.86 -6.13 0.47
N ALA A 21 -4.69 -5.48 -0.36
CA ALA A 21 -4.87 -4.03 -0.32
C ALA A 21 -5.52 -3.55 1.00
N TRP A 22 -6.51 -4.29 1.52
CA TRP A 22 -7.09 -3.99 2.83
C TRP A 22 -6.09 -4.21 3.96
N LEU A 23 -5.29 -5.29 3.89
CA LEU A 23 -4.21 -5.54 4.85
C LEU A 23 -3.18 -4.40 4.83
N MET A 24 -2.78 -3.93 3.63
CA MET A 24 -1.87 -2.79 3.46
C MET A 24 -2.44 -1.52 4.12
N LEU A 25 -3.71 -1.20 3.91
CA LEU A 25 -4.38 -0.07 4.56
C LEU A 25 -4.32 -0.19 6.10
N ILE A 26 -4.60 -1.38 6.64
CA ILE A 26 -4.51 -1.65 8.09
C ILE A 26 -3.06 -1.45 8.58
N CYS A 27 -2.07 -1.93 7.84
CA CYS A 27 -0.66 -1.70 8.17
C CYS A 27 -0.30 -0.20 8.21
N VAL A 28 -0.81 0.61 7.27
CA VAL A 28 -0.60 2.07 7.29
C VAL A 28 -1.26 2.71 8.52
N ILE A 29 -2.48 2.30 8.87
CA ILE A 29 -3.17 2.80 10.08
C ILE A 29 -2.34 2.46 11.33
N ILE A 30 -1.83 1.24 11.43
CA ILE A 30 -0.97 0.80 12.53
C ILE A 30 0.32 1.65 12.55
N GLN A 31 0.94 1.95 11.40
CA GLN A 31 2.12 2.81 11.36
C GLN A 31 1.88 4.20 11.95
N VAL A 32 0.76 4.82 11.61
CA VAL A 32 0.38 6.14 12.16
C VAL A 32 0.11 6.04 13.67
N LEU A 33 -0.54 4.95 14.12
CA LEU A 33 -0.74 4.70 15.56
C LEU A 33 0.60 4.56 16.30
N LEU A 34 1.55 3.78 15.77
CA LEU A 34 2.86 3.59 16.38
C LEU A 34 3.67 4.89 16.45
N ALA A 35 3.58 5.73 15.42
CA ALA A 35 4.14 7.09 15.47
C ALA A 35 3.48 7.93 16.58
N GLY A 36 2.15 7.87 16.71
CA GLY A 36 1.42 8.54 17.79
C GLY A 36 1.84 8.06 19.19
N ILE A 37 2.08 6.75 19.36
CA ILE A 37 2.60 6.19 20.62
C ILE A 37 4.00 6.75 20.92
N ALA A 38 4.89 6.81 19.93
CA ALA A 38 6.22 7.37 20.08
C ALA A 38 6.23 8.89 20.35
N LEU A 39 5.16 9.61 19.99
CA LEU A 39 4.99 11.04 20.27
C LEU A 39 4.34 11.34 21.62
N PHE A 40 3.34 10.55 22.04
CA PHE A 40 2.46 10.91 23.15
C PHE A 40 2.52 9.96 24.35
N VAL A 41 3.00 8.72 24.19
CA VAL A 41 2.95 7.69 25.25
C VAL A 41 4.35 7.27 25.70
N GLN A 42 5.20 6.85 24.76
CA GLN A 42 6.59 6.46 25.00
C GLN A 42 7.49 7.39 24.19
N ILE A 43 7.60 8.64 24.66
CA ILE A 43 8.27 9.73 23.92
C ILE A 43 9.67 9.31 23.46
N GLY A 44 9.91 9.38 22.15
CA GLY A 44 11.21 9.08 21.54
C GLY A 44 11.49 7.60 21.29
N LYS A 45 10.58 6.69 21.65
CA LYS A 45 10.73 5.25 21.40
C LYS A 45 10.13 4.86 20.05
N TRP A 46 10.90 5.08 18.99
CA TRP A 46 10.50 4.86 17.59
C TRP A 46 10.68 3.43 17.09
N ASP A 47 11.35 2.55 17.84
CA ASP A 47 11.70 1.18 17.43
C ASP A 47 10.51 0.38 16.86
N TYR A 48 9.33 0.50 17.48
CA TYR A 48 8.14 -0.21 16.98
C TYR A 48 7.66 0.33 15.64
N HIS A 49 7.66 1.64 15.44
CA HIS A 49 7.28 2.29 14.19
C HIS A 49 8.27 1.91 13.06
N GLU A 50 9.58 2.03 13.34
CA GLU A 50 10.65 1.75 12.38
C GLU A 50 10.74 0.27 12.01
N SER A 51 10.68 -0.63 12.99
CA SER A 51 10.77 -2.07 12.71
C SER A 51 9.55 -2.59 11.96
N PHE A 52 8.36 -2.03 12.21
CA PHE A 52 7.12 -2.55 11.64
C PHE A 52 7.03 -2.38 10.12
N ILE A 53 7.63 -1.33 9.53
CA ILE A 53 7.56 -1.11 8.08
C ILE A 53 8.26 -2.23 7.30
N HIS A 54 9.32 -2.82 7.87
CA HIS A 54 10.09 -3.88 7.21
C HIS A 54 9.27 -5.13 6.89
N TYR A 55 8.17 -5.39 7.62
CA TYR A 55 7.28 -6.51 7.33
C TYR A 55 6.47 -6.32 6.05
N PHE A 56 6.27 -5.08 5.59
CA PHE A 56 5.39 -4.81 4.45
C PHE A 56 5.96 -3.84 3.40
N THR A 57 7.23 -3.45 3.48
CA THR A 57 7.91 -2.63 2.46
C THR A 57 7.71 -3.15 1.03
N LEU A 58 7.72 -4.48 0.84
CA LEU A 58 7.59 -5.13 -0.48
C LEU A 58 6.16 -5.50 -0.87
N VAL A 59 5.19 -5.36 0.05
CA VAL A 59 3.78 -5.67 -0.22
C VAL A 59 3.21 -4.89 -1.41
N PRO A 60 3.54 -3.60 -1.63
CA PRO A 60 3.03 -2.87 -2.79
C PRO A 60 3.53 -3.43 -4.13
N LEU A 61 4.73 -4.01 -4.18
CA LEU A 61 5.24 -4.71 -5.36
C LEU A 61 4.50 -6.04 -5.60
N LEU A 62 4.19 -6.77 -4.53
CA LEU A 62 3.29 -7.92 -4.62
C LEU A 62 1.92 -7.51 -5.15
N MET A 63 1.34 -6.41 -4.66
CA MET A 63 0.07 -5.87 -5.15
C MET A 63 0.16 -5.47 -6.62
N LEU A 64 1.25 -4.83 -7.05
CA LEU A 64 1.50 -4.51 -8.45
C LEU A 64 1.54 -5.79 -9.30
N PHE A 65 2.27 -6.82 -8.86
CA PHE A 65 2.32 -8.11 -9.55
C PHE A 65 0.94 -8.77 -9.66
N LEU A 66 0.18 -8.84 -8.56
CA LEU A 66 -1.19 -9.36 -8.53
C LEU A 66 -2.12 -8.57 -9.46
N SER A 67 -1.94 -7.25 -9.55
CA SER A 67 -2.72 -6.39 -10.45
C SER A 67 -2.49 -6.72 -11.93
N LEU A 68 -1.27 -7.15 -12.29
CA LEU A 68 -0.94 -7.60 -13.64
C LEU A 68 -1.64 -8.93 -13.94
N LEU A 69 -1.55 -9.91 -13.04
CA LEU A 69 -2.18 -11.23 -13.19
C LEU A 69 -3.72 -11.15 -13.21
N ALA A 70 -4.30 -10.27 -12.40
CA ALA A 70 -5.74 -10.03 -12.33
C ALA A 70 -6.32 -9.27 -13.54
N LYS A 71 -5.46 -8.78 -14.45
CA LYS A 71 -5.81 -7.90 -15.59
C LYS A 71 -6.74 -6.75 -15.17
N VAL A 72 -6.36 -6.00 -14.14
CA VAL A 72 -7.12 -4.84 -13.66
C VAL A 72 -6.84 -3.58 -14.51
N PRO A 73 -7.67 -2.52 -14.42
CA PRO A 73 -7.42 -1.25 -15.12
C PRO A 73 -6.06 -0.64 -14.78
N LYS A 74 -5.47 0.09 -15.73
CA LYS A 74 -4.14 0.72 -15.56
C LYS A 74 -4.04 1.62 -14.34
N GLY A 75 -5.12 2.32 -13.97
CA GLY A 75 -5.16 3.19 -12.79
C GLY A 75 -4.73 2.47 -11.50
N ILE A 76 -5.29 1.28 -11.23
CA ILE A 76 -4.93 0.50 -10.02
C ILE A 76 -3.45 0.11 -10.04
N LYS A 77 -2.89 -0.20 -11.22
CA LYS A 77 -1.46 -0.55 -11.35
C LYS A 77 -0.57 0.64 -10.99
N TRP A 78 -0.93 1.83 -11.48
CA TRP A 78 -0.21 3.06 -11.15
C TRP A 78 -0.32 3.42 -9.67
N HIS A 79 -1.49 3.22 -9.05
CA HIS A 79 -1.63 3.38 -7.60
C HIS A 79 -0.74 2.39 -6.82
N CYS A 80 -0.69 1.10 -7.20
CA CYS A 80 0.21 0.14 -6.55
C CYS A 80 1.69 0.55 -6.66
N LEU A 81 2.12 1.02 -7.84
CA LEU A 81 3.47 1.52 -8.05
C LEU A 81 3.73 2.81 -7.25
N GLY A 82 2.78 3.74 -7.27
CA GLY A 82 2.83 4.99 -6.50
C GLY A 82 3.00 4.71 -5.02
N LEU A 83 2.26 3.73 -4.49
CA LEU A 83 2.35 3.31 -3.09
C LEU A 83 3.74 2.79 -2.74
N PHE A 84 4.39 2.00 -3.60
CA PHE A 84 5.79 1.60 -3.41
C PHE A 84 6.74 2.81 -3.39
N LEU A 85 6.64 3.68 -4.39
CA LEU A 85 7.50 4.87 -4.50
C LEU A 85 7.32 5.80 -3.31
N MET A 86 6.11 5.95 -2.80
CA MET A 86 5.83 6.74 -1.62
C MET A 86 6.43 6.14 -0.34
N ILE A 87 6.46 4.81 -0.18
CA ILE A 87 7.22 4.19 0.92
C ILE A 87 8.72 4.51 0.79
N MET A 88 9.28 4.48 -0.43
CA MET A 88 10.68 4.90 -0.62
C MET A 88 10.90 6.37 -0.26
N LEU A 89 9.94 7.25 -0.61
CA LEU A 89 9.99 8.66 -0.19
C LEU A 89 9.91 8.81 1.34
N GLN A 90 9.18 7.95 2.05
CA GLN A 90 9.20 7.97 3.51
C GLN A 90 10.58 7.69 4.09
N TYR A 91 11.30 6.69 3.56
CA TYR A 91 12.69 6.43 3.95
C TYR A 91 13.61 7.62 3.64
N ILE A 92 13.41 8.28 2.50
CA ILE A 92 14.22 9.44 2.11
C ILE A 92 13.94 10.64 3.03
N THR A 93 12.66 10.92 3.34
CA THR A 93 12.34 12.08 4.19
C THR A 93 12.89 11.94 5.59
N VAL A 94 12.86 10.74 6.18
CA VAL A 94 13.43 10.52 7.52
C VAL A 94 14.96 10.56 7.51
N SER A 95 15.62 10.06 6.45
CA SER A 95 17.10 10.09 6.36
C SER A 95 17.68 11.50 6.19
N LEU A 96 16.84 12.48 5.85
CA LEU A 96 17.20 13.89 5.73
C LEU A 96 17.02 14.69 7.02
N SER A 97 16.70 14.05 8.16
CA SER A 97 16.37 14.72 9.43
C SER A 97 17.38 15.81 9.83
N ASP A 98 18.66 15.53 9.65
CA ASP A 98 19.74 16.41 10.11
C ASP A 98 20.12 17.46 9.05
N ALA A 99 20.00 17.11 7.76
CA ALA A 99 20.42 17.95 6.64
C ALA A 99 19.33 18.89 6.14
N ALA A 100 18.06 18.49 6.23
CA ALA A 100 16.91 19.23 5.70
C ALA A 100 15.63 18.98 6.53
N PRO A 101 15.56 19.48 7.78
CA PRO A 101 14.46 19.17 8.71
C PRO A 101 13.08 19.61 8.20
N TYR A 102 13.00 20.67 7.39
CA TYR A 102 11.74 21.09 6.76
C TYR A 102 11.26 20.11 5.68
N LEU A 103 12.17 19.42 4.99
CA LEU A 103 11.79 18.32 4.07
C LEU A 103 11.37 17.08 4.85
N THR A 104 12.03 16.78 5.98
CA THR A 104 11.61 15.71 6.88
C THR A 104 10.21 15.96 7.45
N ALA A 105 9.82 17.21 7.68
CA ALA A 105 8.47 17.58 8.10
C ALA A 105 7.37 17.21 7.07
N LEU A 106 7.72 16.84 5.84
CA LEU A 106 6.76 16.29 4.86
C LEU A 106 6.39 14.83 5.12
N HIS A 107 7.15 14.11 5.97
CA HIS A 107 6.91 12.70 6.26
C HIS A 107 5.46 12.39 6.69
N PRO A 108 4.83 13.15 7.62
CA PRO A 108 3.43 12.94 7.98
C PRO A 108 2.46 13.23 6.83
N VAL A 109 2.75 14.21 5.96
CA VAL A 109 1.92 14.52 4.79
C VAL A 109 1.95 13.35 3.80
N LEU A 110 3.14 12.79 3.53
CA LEU A 110 3.28 11.60 2.70
C LEU A 110 2.57 10.38 3.31
N ALA A 111 2.49 10.30 4.65
CA ALA A 111 1.78 9.20 5.32
C ALA A 111 0.26 9.28 5.09
N LEU A 112 -0.30 10.49 5.10
CA LEU A 112 -1.71 10.71 4.76
C LEU A 112 -2.02 10.36 3.29
N VAL A 113 -1.12 10.72 2.37
CA VAL A 113 -1.28 10.36 0.96
C VAL A 113 -1.12 8.84 0.76
N LEU A 114 -0.19 8.17 1.47
CA LEU A 114 -0.08 6.71 1.49
C LEU A 114 -1.35 6.03 1.98
N PHE A 115 -1.94 6.54 3.07
CA PHE A 115 -3.22 6.08 3.58
C PHE A 115 -4.31 6.22 2.53
N TRP A 116 -4.42 7.39 1.91
CA TRP A 116 -5.42 7.66 0.87
C TRP A 116 -5.27 6.72 -0.33
N GLU A 117 -4.06 6.58 -0.86
CA GLU A 117 -3.74 5.66 -1.96
C GLU A 117 -4.11 4.21 -1.62
N SER A 118 -3.76 3.75 -0.41
CA SER A 118 -4.10 2.39 0.04
C SER A 118 -5.61 2.16 0.11
N LEU A 119 -6.39 3.17 0.54
CA LEU A 119 -7.84 3.14 0.58
C LEU A 119 -8.44 3.10 -0.84
N VAL A 120 -7.93 3.92 -1.76
CA VAL A 120 -8.37 3.95 -3.16
C VAL A 120 -8.16 2.59 -3.83
N ILE A 121 -7.00 1.96 -3.61
CA ILE A 121 -6.71 0.63 -4.15
C ILE A 121 -7.64 -0.42 -3.53
N ALA A 122 -7.81 -0.42 -2.20
CA ALA A 122 -8.65 -1.37 -1.49
C ALA A 122 -10.10 -1.32 -2.00
N GLN A 123 -10.70 -0.12 -2.06
CA GLN A 123 -12.04 0.08 -2.58
C GLN A 123 -12.14 -0.29 -4.07
N GLY A 124 -11.17 0.12 -4.89
CA GLY A 124 -11.12 -0.18 -6.32
C GLY A 124 -11.05 -1.69 -6.59
N ALA A 125 -10.18 -2.39 -5.88
CA ALA A 125 -10.03 -3.84 -5.99
C ALA A 125 -11.30 -4.59 -5.55
N THR A 126 -11.95 -4.16 -4.46
CA THR A 126 -13.24 -4.73 -4.03
C THR A 126 -14.33 -4.53 -5.07
N LYS A 127 -14.42 -3.36 -5.71
CA LYS A 127 -15.40 -3.09 -6.79
C LYS A 127 -15.20 -4.04 -7.99
N LEU A 128 -13.96 -4.42 -8.30
CA LEU A 128 -13.65 -5.33 -9.40
C LEU A 128 -14.11 -6.78 -9.17
N LEU A 129 -14.41 -7.17 -7.93
CA LEU A 129 -14.96 -8.50 -7.61
C LEU A 129 -16.38 -8.67 -8.17
N LYS A 130 -17.13 -7.56 -8.28
CA LYS A 130 -18.49 -7.53 -8.83
C LYS A 130 -18.51 -7.31 -10.35
N SER A 131 -17.37 -6.92 -10.93
CA SER A 131 -17.27 -6.58 -12.35
C SER A 131 -16.96 -7.81 -13.20
N PRO A 132 -17.57 -7.96 -14.40
CA PRO A 132 -17.24 -9.06 -15.30
C PRO A 132 -15.75 -9.04 -15.67
N VAL A 133 -15.16 -10.23 -15.83
CA VAL A 133 -13.78 -10.37 -16.29
C VAL A 133 -13.80 -10.26 -17.81
N ASN A 134 -13.28 -9.15 -18.35
CA ASN A 134 -13.24 -8.97 -19.79
C ASN A 134 -12.28 -9.98 -20.45
N LYS A 135 -12.69 -10.59 -21.58
CA LYS A 135 -11.95 -11.68 -22.25
C LYS A 135 -10.74 -11.20 -23.05
N ARG A 136 -10.53 -9.89 -23.22
CA ARG A 136 -9.40 -9.32 -23.97
C ARG A 136 -8.04 -9.68 -23.35
#